data_AF-A0AAQ3G617-F1
#
_entry.id   AF-A0AAQ3G617-F1
#
_cell.length_a   1.000
_cell.length_b   1.000
_cell.length_c   1.000
_cell.angle_alpha   90.00
_cell.angle_beta   90.00
_cell.angle_gamma   90.00
#
_symmetry.space_group_name_H-M   'P 1'
#
loop_
_entity.id
_entity.type
_entity.pdbx_description
1 polymer ?
#
loop_
_entity_poly.entity_id
_entity_poly.type
_entity_poly.pdbx_seq_one_letter_code
_entity_poly.pdbx_strand_id
1 'polypeptide(L)'
;MTAKSPAYIGRFAPTPSGHLHFGSLVAALASYLDARSVGGRWLVRMEDLDPPREEPGAQEAILKALESYGFEWDGEMVRQSDRRAAYAEVLDSLFNHGLAYACTCSRKQLEPYHGIYPGFCRNAGHDQHDAAIRLRVPELEYHFIDRVQGEYRQHLGRDVGDFVIRRRDGLYAYQLAVVLDDAWQGITDIVRGADLLDSTPRQLYLQELLGLKQPRYLHLPLITQQDGNKLGKSYRSPPLEADQATPLLLRALRALGQHPGTELAHASPRELLAWGSAHWDAAKIPRTLTLPEAQLQ
;
A
#
# COMPACT_ATOMS: atom_id res chain seq x y z
N MET A 1 -31.70 -14.75 -2.13
CA MET A 1 -31.29 -13.99 -0.92
C MET A 1 -30.08 -13.17 -1.31
N THR A 2 -30.21 -11.86 -1.47
CA THR A 2 -29.08 -10.99 -1.79
C THR A 2 -28.17 -10.91 -0.57
N ALA A 3 -27.01 -11.57 -0.63
CA ALA A 3 -26.00 -11.46 0.41
C ALA A 3 -25.69 -9.98 0.65
N LYS A 4 -25.89 -9.51 1.88
CA LYS A 4 -25.59 -8.13 2.27
C LYS A 4 -24.10 -7.92 2.03
N SER A 5 -23.72 -6.92 1.23
CA SER A 5 -22.31 -6.62 0.99
C SER A 5 -21.58 -6.45 2.33
N PRO A 6 -20.40 -7.06 2.52
CA PRO A 6 -19.69 -7.00 3.78
C PRO A 6 -19.34 -5.54 4.09
N ALA A 7 -19.53 -5.15 5.35
CA ALA A 7 -19.31 -3.77 5.80
C ALA A 7 -17.82 -3.38 5.84
N TYR A 8 -16.94 -4.37 5.90
CA TYR A 8 -15.49 -4.21 5.92
C TYR A 8 -14.86 -5.02 4.78
N ILE A 9 -14.04 -4.37 3.96
CA ILE A 9 -13.23 -5.00 2.91
C ILE A 9 -11.83 -4.38 3.00
N GLY A 10 -10.86 -5.18 3.42
CA GLY A 10 -9.44 -4.84 3.42
C GLY A 10 -8.67 -5.59 2.36
N ARG A 11 -7.39 -5.25 2.20
CA ARG A 11 -6.49 -5.97 1.27
C ARG A 11 -5.03 -5.97 1.68
N PHE A 12 -4.32 -6.99 1.24
CA PHE A 12 -2.86 -6.99 1.13
C PHE A 12 -2.46 -6.84 -0.34
N ALA A 13 -1.61 -5.85 -0.62
CA ALA A 13 -1.26 -5.47 -2.00
C ALA A 13 0.26 -5.44 -2.20
N PRO A 14 0.94 -6.59 -2.32
CA PRO A 14 2.38 -6.65 -2.49
C PRO A 14 2.82 -6.38 -3.94
N THR A 15 4.00 -5.78 -4.10
CA THR A 15 4.70 -5.69 -5.39
C THR A 15 5.60 -6.92 -5.57
N PRO A 16 5.58 -7.61 -6.72
CA PRO A 16 6.40 -8.81 -6.95
C PRO A 16 7.85 -8.48 -7.35
N SER A 17 8.49 -7.56 -6.65
CA SER A 17 9.91 -7.20 -6.86
C SER A 17 10.88 -8.04 -6.01
N GLY A 18 10.40 -9.15 -5.45
CA GLY A 18 11.14 -10.04 -4.55
C GLY A 18 10.21 -10.84 -3.66
N HIS A 19 10.80 -11.67 -2.80
CA HIS A 19 10.05 -12.48 -1.83
C HIS A 19 9.44 -11.63 -0.70
N LEU A 20 8.40 -12.17 -0.04
CA LEU A 20 7.96 -11.60 1.23
C LEU A 20 9.09 -11.70 2.25
N HIS A 21 9.21 -10.64 3.05
CA HIS A 21 10.10 -10.57 4.21
C HIS A 21 9.29 -10.22 5.45
N PHE A 22 9.95 -10.15 6.61
CA PHE A 22 9.27 -9.91 7.89
C PHE A 22 8.41 -8.62 7.92
N GLY A 23 8.91 -7.51 7.37
CA GLY A 23 8.10 -6.29 7.21
C GLY A 23 6.79 -6.51 6.41
N SER A 24 6.85 -7.24 5.30
CA SER A 24 5.66 -7.59 4.52
C SER A 24 4.73 -8.54 5.27
N LEU A 25 5.27 -9.47 6.06
CA LEU A 25 4.49 -10.32 6.96
C LEU A 25 3.70 -9.50 7.98
N VAL A 26 4.33 -8.48 8.60
CA VAL A 26 3.65 -7.59 9.55
C VAL A 26 2.48 -6.86 8.88
N ALA A 27 2.67 -6.38 7.65
CA ALA A 27 1.60 -5.73 6.88
C ALA A 27 0.47 -6.71 6.49
N ALA A 28 0.81 -7.91 6.02
CA ALA A 28 -0.16 -8.96 5.70
C ALA A 28 -0.96 -9.36 6.94
N LEU A 29 -0.26 -9.63 8.06
CA LEU A 29 -0.87 -10.02 9.33
C LEU A 29 -1.83 -8.93 9.83
N ALA A 30 -1.37 -7.69 9.99
CA ALA A 30 -2.23 -6.62 10.50
C ALA A 30 -3.46 -6.39 9.63
N SER A 31 -3.29 -6.33 8.29
CA SER A 31 -4.44 -6.12 7.38
C SER A 31 -5.43 -7.29 7.41
N TYR A 32 -4.93 -8.51 7.59
CA TYR A 32 -5.75 -9.72 7.74
C TYR A 32 -6.52 -9.70 9.06
N LEU A 33 -5.84 -9.49 10.19
CA LEU A 33 -6.46 -9.46 11.52
C LEU A 33 -7.49 -8.34 11.63
N ASP A 34 -7.19 -7.17 11.09
CA ASP A 34 -8.12 -6.04 11.10
C ASP A 34 -9.41 -6.36 10.35
N ALA A 35 -9.32 -7.05 9.21
CA ALA A 35 -10.49 -7.54 8.47
C ALA A 35 -11.24 -8.65 9.20
N ARG A 36 -10.53 -9.69 9.64
CA ARG A 36 -11.15 -10.89 10.21
C ARG A 36 -11.73 -10.66 11.60
N SER A 37 -11.18 -9.74 12.39
CA SER A 37 -11.71 -9.39 13.73
C SER A 37 -13.15 -8.87 13.72
N VAL A 38 -13.61 -8.33 12.58
CA VAL A 38 -14.98 -7.84 12.38
C VAL A 38 -15.77 -8.67 11.36
N GLY A 39 -15.29 -9.86 11.01
CA GLY A 39 -15.92 -10.73 10.00
C GLY A 39 -15.94 -10.14 8.59
N GLY A 40 -14.98 -9.24 8.30
CA GLY A 40 -14.82 -8.61 6.99
C GLY A 40 -14.14 -9.50 5.96
N ARG A 41 -14.03 -8.96 4.74
CA ARG A 41 -13.25 -9.59 3.68
C ARG A 41 -11.81 -9.10 3.65
N TRP A 42 -10.89 -9.99 3.33
CA TRP A 42 -9.49 -9.68 3.10
C TRP A 42 -9.07 -10.18 1.71
N LEU A 43 -8.74 -9.24 0.83
CA LEU A 43 -8.39 -9.51 -0.57
C LEU A 43 -6.86 -9.50 -0.76
N VAL A 44 -6.38 -10.13 -1.83
CA VAL A 44 -4.99 -9.99 -2.29
C VAL A 44 -4.98 -9.40 -3.69
N ARG A 45 -4.11 -8.40 -3.89
CA ARG A 45 -3.88 -7.77 -5.20
C ARG A 45 -2.38 -7.68 -5.49
N MET A 46 -1.93 -8.27 -6.58
CA MET A 46 -0.53 -8.17 -7.01
C MET A 46 -0.30 -6.83 -7.71
N GLU A 47 0.60 -6.00 -7.17
CA GLU A 47 0.95 -4.68 -7.71
C GLU A 47 2.10 -4.77 -8.75
N ASP A 48 1.87 -5.52 -9.83
CA ASP A 48 2.77 -5.77 -10.97
C ASP A 48 2.71 -4.65 -12.04
N LEU A 49 2.96 -3.41 -11.60
CA LEU A 49 2.91 -2.21 -12.45
C LEU A 49 4.23 -1.85 -13.13
N ASP A 50 5.36 -2.42 -12.69
CA ASP A 50 6.70 -2.06 -13.17
C ASP A 50 7.48 -3.33 -13.56
N PRO A 51 7.16 -3.95 -14.73
CA PRO A 51 7.76 -5.21 -15.16
C PRO A 51 9.29 -5.27 -15.10
N PRO A 52 10.04 -4.19 -15.42
CA PRO A 52 11.49 -4.17 -15.25
C PRO A 52 12.00 -4.39 -13.81
N ARG A 53 11.16 -4.17 -12.79
CA ARG A 53 11.49 -4.39 -11.37
C ARG A 53 10.92 -5.68 -10.80
N GLU A 54 10.13 -6.41 -11.59
CA GLU A 54 9.53 -7.65 -11.16
C GLU A 54 10.56 -8.78 -11.22
N GLU A 55 10.55 -9.64 -10.20
CA GLU A 55 11.43 -10.81 -10.16
C GLU A 55 10.67 -12.05 -10.67
N PRO A 56 11.23 -12.80 -11.64
CA PRO A 56 10.60 -14.03 -12.11
C PRO A 56 10.28 -15.00 -10.96
N GLY A 57 9.02 -15.45 -10.89
CA GLY A 57 8.56 -16.36 -9.84
C GLY A 57 8.25 -15.70 -8.49
N ALA A 58 8.50 -14.40 -8.31
CA ALA A 58 8.21 -13.71 -7.05
C ALA A 58 6.71 -13.72 -6.72
N GLN A 59 5.83 -13.52 -7.71
CA GLN A 59 4.38 -13.61 -7.51
C GLN A 59 3.98 -14.96 -6.91
N GLU A 60 4.43 -16.07 -7.51
CA GLU A 60 4.13 -17.43 -7.02
C GLU A 60 4.70 -17.66 -5.62
N ALA A 61 5.93 -17.20 -5.38
CA ALA A 61 6.58 -17.31 -4.08
C ALA A 61 5.85 -16.51 -2.98
N ILE A 62 5.32 -15.33 -3.31
CA ILE A 62 4.50 -14.52 -2.41
C ILE A 62 3.22 -15.27 -2.02
N LEU A 63 2.49 -15.83 -3.00
CA LEU A 63 1.25 -16.55 -2.74
C LEU A 63 1.51 -17.82 -1.91
N LYS A 64 2.51 -18.61 -2.28
CA LYS A 64 2.93 -19.79 -1.53
C LYS A 64 3.34 -19.46 -0.09
N ALA A 65 4.01 -18.33 0.12
CA ALA A 65 4.36 -17.87 1.47
C ALA A 65 3.11 -17.51 2.28
N LEU A 66 2.14 -16.79 1.70
CA LEU A 66 0.87 -16.47 2.37
C LEU A 66 0.13 -17.76 2.79
N GLU A 67 0.01 -18.72 1.89
CA GLU A 67 -0.63 -20.02 2.16
C GLU A 67 0.10 -20.81 3.26
N SER A 68 1.43 -20.86 3.20
CA SER A 68 2.26 -21.57 4.19
C SER A 68 2.14 -20.95 5.59
N TYR A 69 1.83 -19.65 5.67
CA TYR A 69 1.58 -18.93 6.91
C TYR A 69 0.10 -18.95 7.33
N GLY A 70 -0.73 -19.72 6.61
CA GLY A 70 -2.14 -19.95 6.95
C GLY A 70 -3.09 -18.83 6.54
N PHE A 71 -2.64 -17.84 5.75
CA PHE A 71 -3.52 -16.79 5.26
C PHE A 71 -4.49 -17.33 4.20
N GLU A 72 -5.76 -16.99 4.35
CA GLU A 72 -6.82 -17.30 3.38
C GLU A 72 -7.46 -15.98 2.92
N TRP A 73 -7.32 -15.63 1.65
CA TRP A 73 -7.95 -14.45 1.06
C TRP A 73 -9.29 -14.77 0.41
N ASP A 74 -10.17 -13.77 0.36
CA ASP A 74 -11.51 -13.93 -0.20
C ASP A 74 -11.51 -13.59 -1.70
N GLY A 75 -12.16 -14.44 -2.49
CA GLY A 75 -12.24 -14.26 -3.94
C GLY A 75 -10.92 -14.57 -4.66
N GLU A 76 -10.83 -14.15 -5.91
CA GLU A 76 -9.63 -14.34 -6.72
C GLU A 76 -8.58 -13.26 -6.46
N MET A 77 -7.31 -13.63 -6.56
CA MET A 77 -6.21 -12.67 -6.58
C MET A 77 -6.24 -11.91 -7.91
N VAL A 78 -6.15 -10.58 -7.84
CA VAL A 78 -6.13 -9.69 -9.01
C VAL A 78 -4.74 -9.14 -9.26
N ARG A 79 -4.38 -8.96 -10.53
CA ARG A 79 -3.14 -8.31 -10.97
C ARG A 79 -3.42 -6.91 -11.52
N GLN A 80 -2.54 -5.96 -11.23
CA GLN A 80 -2.63 -4.61 -11.77
C GLN A 80 -2.22 -4.54 -13.25
N SER A 81 -1.40 -5.47 -13.73
CA SER A 81 -1.05 -5.61 -15.14
C SER A 81 -2.26 -5.85 -16.04
N ASP A 82 -3.29 -6.54 -15.54
CA ASP A 82 -4.56 -6.82 -16.23
C ASP A 82 -5.53 -5.61 -16.25
N ARG A 83 -5.21 -4.54 -15.50
CA ARG A 83 -6.10 -3.39 -15.26
C ARG A 83 -5.74 -2.14 -16.08
N ARG A 84 -4.72 -2.23 -16.95
CA ARG A 84 -4.18 -1.11 -17.73
C ARG A 84 -5.22 -0.34 -18.55
N ALA A 85 -6.23 -1.02 -19.09
CA ALA A 85 -7.30 -0.38 -19.86
C ALA A 85 -8.15 0.58 -18.99
N ALA A 86 -8.47 0.17 -17.75
CA ALA A 86 -9.22 1.01 -16.82
C ALA A 86 -8.42 2.25 -16.40
N TYR A 87 -7.10 2.12 -16.26
CA TYR A 87 -6.24 3.26 -15.95
C TYR A 87 -6.15 4.24 -17.12
N ALA A 88 -6.10 3.72 -18.35
CA ALA A 88 -6.07 4.53 -19.57
C ALA A 88 -7.33 5.39 -19.69
N GLU A 89 -8.51 4.78 -19.51
CA GLU A 89 -9.80 5.46 -19.60
C GLU A 89 -9.90 6.65 -18.63
N VAL A 90 -9.51 6.45 -17.38
CA VAL A 90 -9.53 7.51 -16.37
C VAL A 90 -8.49 8.59 -16.67
N LEU A 91 -7.28 8.19 -17.09
CA LEU A 91 -6.24 9.15 -17.45
C LEU A 91 -6.67 10.03 -18.62
N ASP A 92 -7.26 9.43 -19.65
CA ASP A 92 -7.75 10.16 -20.82
C ASP A 92 -8.87 11.12 -20.44
N SER A 93 -9.78 10.71 -19.56
CA SER A 93 -10.80 11.60 -19.00
C SER A 93 -10.17 12.78 -18.25
N LEU A 94 -9.24 12.53 -17.33
CA LEU A 94 -8.55 13.59 -16.57
C LEU A 94 -7.80 14.55 -17.50
N PHE A 95 -7.14 14.04 -18.53
CA PHE A 95 -6.42 14.84 -19.52
C PHE A 95 -7.37 15.71 -20.34
N ASN A 96 -8.45 15.13 -20.86
CA ASN A 96 -9.43 15.83 -21.71
C ASN A 96 -10.21 16.92 -20.95
N HIS A 97 -10.44 16.75 -19.65
CA HIS A 97 -11.03 17.77 -18.79
C HIS A 97 -10.02 18.81 -18.27
N GLY A 98 -8.76 18.75 -18.72
CA GLY A 98 -7.72 19.67 -18.30
C GLY A 98 -7.25 19.49 -16.86
N LEU A 99 -7.63 18.39 -16.19
CA LEU A 99 -7.23 18.05 -14.82
C LEU A 99 -5.84 17.38 -14.77
N ALA A 100 -5.37 16.87 -15.90
CA ALA A 100 -4.01 16.39 -16.10
C ALA A 100 -3.37 17.06 -17.32
N TYR A 101 -2.03 17.04 -17.39
CA TYR A 101 -1.28 17.61 -18.51
C TYR A 101 0.03 16.87 -18.76
N ALA A 102 0.55 17.01 -19.98
CA ALA A 102 1.80 16.41 -20.39
C ALA A 102 3.01 17.23 -19.93
N CYS A 103 4.03 16.53 -19.43
CA CYS A 103 5.26 17.08 -18.88
C CYS A 103 6.47 16.45 -19.58
N THR A 104 7.25 17.31 -20.23
CA THR A 104 8.45 16.93 -20.99
C THR A 104 9.75 17.19 -20.21
N CYS A 105 9.65 17.72 -18.98
CA CYS A 105 10.80 18.00 -18.13
C CYS A 105 11.64 16.74 -17.88
N SER A 106 12.95 16.86 -18.06
CA SER A 106 13.91 15.81 -17.71
C SER A 106 14.11 15.71 -16.19
N ARG A 107 14.62 14.56 -15.73
CA ARG A 107 14.99 14.38 -14.31
C ARG A 107 16.00 15.43 -13.84
N LYS A 108 17.00 15.77 -14.67
CA LYS A 108 18.01 16.80 -14.39
C LYS A 108 17.41 18.20 -14.20
N GLN A 109 16.37 18.55 -14.98
CA GLN A 109 15.66 19.82 -14.79
C GLN A 109 14.87 19.87 -13.48
N LEU A 110 14.43 18.72 -12.97
CA LEU A 110 13.59 18.62 -11.78
C LEU A 110 14.39 18.39 -10.48
N GLU A 111 15.65 17.99 -10.59
CA GLU A 111 16.54 17.73 -9.45
C GLU A 111 16.60 18.87 -8.41
N PRO A 112 16.69 20.17 -8.79
CA PRO A 112 16.75 21.27 -7.82
C PRO A 112 15.47 21.45 -6.99
N TYR A 113 14.36 20.82 -7.38
CA TYR A 113 13.07 21.00 -6.71
C TYR A 113 12.75 19.87 -5.73
N HIS A 114 13.70 18.97 -5.47
CA HIS A 114 13.60 17.96 -4.41
C HIS A 114 12.32 17.11 -4.45
N GLY A 115 11.81 16.83 -5.65
CA GLY A 115 10.61 16.04 -5.87
C GLY A 115 9.30 16.82 -6.01
N ILE A 116 9.29 18.11 -5.65
CA ILE A 116 8.13 18.99 -5.77
C ILE A 116 8.11 19.60 -7.17
N TYR A 117 7.06 19.38 -7.95
CA TYR A 117 7.04 19.88 -9.34
C TYR A 117 6.79 21.39 -9.41
N PRO A 118 7.64 22.20 -10.08
CA PRO A 118 7.53 23.66 -10.09
C PRO A 118 6.48 24.22 -11.08
N GLY A 119 5.73 23.38 -11.78
CA GLY A 119 4.64 23.83 -12.66
C GLY A 119 5.04 24.21 -14.09
N PHE A 120 6.27 23.96 -14.54
CA PHE A 120 6.77 24.43 -15.86
C PHE A 120 5.89 24.09 -17.06
N CYS A 121 5.40 22.85 -17.14
CA CYS A 121 4.58 22.38 -18.25
C CYS A 121 3.07 22.55 -18.01
N ARG A 122 2.67 23.11 -16.85
CA ARG A 122 1.27 23.13 -16.40
C ARG A 122 0.34 23.75 -17.43
N ASN A 123 0.79 24.79 -18.14
CA ASN A 123 0.01 25.46 -19.19
C ASN A 123 0.73 25.43 -20.55
N ALA A 124 1.68 24.52 -20.76
CA ALA A 124 2.51 24.49 -21.96
C ALA A 124 1.84 23.83 -23.18
N GLY A 125 0.71 23.12 -22.98
CA GLY A 125 -0.07 22.54 -24.08
C GLY A 125 0.67 21.43 -24.85
N HIS A 126 1.62 20.74 -24.22
CA HIS A 126 2.34 19.63 -24.85
C HIS A 126 1.40 18.47 -25.17
N ASP A 127 1.71 17.76 -26.26
CA ASP A 127 1.09 16.48 -26.55
C ASP A 127 1.53 15.40 -25.54
N GLN A 128 0.82 14.27 -25.52
CA GLN A 128 1.13 13.17 -24.62
C GLN A 128 2.33 12.32 -25.07
N HIS A 129 2.84 12.52 -26.29
CA HIS A 129 3.89 11.70 -26.85
C HIS A 129 5.23 12.01 -26.15
N ASP A 130 5.93 10.94 -25.78
CA ASP A 130 7.22 11.03 -25.07
C ASP A 130 7.20 12.01 -23.87
N ALA A 131 6.09 11.99 -23.12
CA ALA A 131 5.85 12.85 -21.98
C ALA A 131 5.30 12.05 -20.78
N ALA A 132 5.65 12.49 -19.57
CA ALA A 132 4.95 12.05 -18.37
C ALA A 132 3.61 12.79 -18.27
N ILE A 133 2.58 12.16 -17.73
CA ILE A 133 1.31 12.81 -17.43
C ILE A 133 1.28 13.13 -15.94
N ARG A 134 1.06 14.41 -15.63
CA ARG A 134 0.94 14.93 -14.26
C ARG A 134 -0.51 15.32 -13.97
N LEU A 135 -0.94 15.06 -12.76
CA LEU A 135 -2.21 15.54 -12.24
C LEU A 135 -2.03 16.98 -11.74
N ARG A 136 -2.95 17.88 -12.10
CA ARG A 136 -3.00 19.22 -11.50
C ARG A 136 -3.45 19.09 -10.05
N VAL A 137 -2.64 19.62 -9.15
CA VAL A 137 -2.88 19.60 -7.71
C VAL A 137 -3.34 20.99 -7.24
N PRO A 138 -4.32 21.08 -6.32
CA PRO A 138 -4.80 22.34 -5.80
C PRO A 138 -3.87 22.90 -4.71
N GLU A 139 -3.96 24.21 -4.47
CA GLU A 139 -3.35 24.88 -3.31
C GLU A 139 -4.24 24.70 -2.08
N LEU A 140 -4.43 23.44 -1.66
CA LEU A 140 -5.27 23.06 -0.53
C LEU A 140 -4.55 22.13 0.42
N GLU A 141 -4.91 22.22 1.70
CA GLU A 141 -4.53 21.25 2.73
C GLU A 141 -5.52 20.09 2.76
N TYR A 142 -4.99 18.88 2.67
CA TYR A 142 -5.72 17.66 2.89
C TYR A 142 -5.33 17.07 4.24
N HIS A 143 -6.32 16.49 4.93
CA HIS A 143 -6.11 15.85 6.21
C HIS A 143 -6.92 14.56 6.32
N PHE A 144 -6.48 13.67 7.19
CA PHE A 144 -7.24 12.50 7.60
C PHE A 144 -6.84 12.06 9.00
N ILE A 145 -7.68 11.23 9.62
CA ILE A 145 -7.40 10.60 10.89
C ILE A 145 -6.92 9.18 10.60
N ASP A 146 -5.64 8.92 10.83
CA ASP A 146 -5.09 7.58 10.84
C ASP A 146 -5.45 6.87 12.14
N ARG A 147 -5.88 5.61 12.04
CA ARG A 147 -6.30 4.82 13.21
C ARG A 147 -5.17 4.52 14.21
N VAL A 148 -3.90 4.64 13.81
CA VAL A 148 -2.73 4.44 14.67
C VAL A 148 -1.91 5.73 14.81
N GLN A 149 -1.58 6.38 13.70
CA GLN A 149 -0.69 7.55 13.69
C GLN A 149 -1.41 8.86 14.08
N GLY A 150 -2.74 8.84 14.20
CA GLY A 150 -3.53 10.01 14.56
C GLY A 150 -3.76 10.95 13.38
N GLU A 151 -3.99 12.23 13.66
CA GLU A 151 -4.25 13.22 12.63
C GLU A 151 -2.99 13.49 11.79
N TYR A 152 -3.15 13.42 10.46
CA TYR A 152 -2.11 13.77 9.50
C TYR A 152 -2.63 14.84 8.53
N ARG A 153 -1.80 15.85 8.25
CA ARG A 153 -2.12 16.97 7.36
C ARG A 153 -0.98 17.20 6.37
N GLN A 154 -1.32 17.57 5.13
CA GLN A 154 -0.35 17.91 4.09
C GLN A 154 -0.93 18.94 3.13
N HIS A 155 -0.16 19.98 2.81
CA HIS A 155 -0.56 20.97 1.82
C HIS A 155 -0.10 20.52 0.43
N LEU A 156 -1.03 20.11 -0.43
CA LEU A 156 -0.64 19.38 -1.65
C LEU A 156 0.16 20.24 -2.63
N GLY A 157 -0.25 21.48 -2.91
CA GLY A 157 0.48 22.36 -3.84
C GLY A 157 1.90 22.70 -3.38
N ARG A 158 2.11 22.82 -2.06
CA ARG A 158 3.38 23.25 -1.45
C ARG A 158 4.31 22.08 -1.19
N ASP A 159 3.78 20.99 -0.64
CA ASP A 159 4.57 19.89 -0.08
C ASP A 159 4.74 18.73 -1.08
N VAL A 160 3.93 18.71 -2.15
CA VAL A 160 3.92 17.62 -3.15
C VAL A 160 4.09 18.16 -4.58
N GLY A 161 3.30 19.17 -4.94
CA GLY A 161 3.18 19.66 -6.32
C GLY A 161 2.47 18.67 -7.26
N ASP A 162 2.32 19.07 -8.52
CA ASP A 162 1.64 18.28 -9.56
C ASP A 162 2.38 16.94 -9.80
N PHE A 163 1.85 15.85 -9.23
CA PHE A 163 2.50 14.54 -9.23
C PHE A 163 2.19 13.73 -10.50
N VAL A 164 3.09 12.80 -10.82
CA VAL A 164 2.97 11.94 -12.01
C VAL A 164 1.90 10.86 -11.79
N ILE A 165 0.98 10.72 -12.76
CA ILE A 165 -0.01 9.63 -12.83
C ILE A 165 0.30 8.62 -13.95
N ARG A 166 1.09 9.01 -14.95
CA ARG A 166 1.73 8.10 -15.92
C ARG A 166 3.15 8.58 -16.22
N ARG A 167 4.12 7.68 -16.11
CA ARG A 167 5.53 7.95 -16.40
C ARG A 167 5.74 8.15 -17.91
N ARG A 168 6.87 8.77 -18.26
CA ARG A 168 7.29 8.99 -19.66
C ARG A 168 7.48 7.67 -20.44
N ASP A 169 7.88 6.61 -19.75
CA ASP A 169 8.02 5.25 -20.30
C ASP A 169 6.67 4.51 -20.44
N GLY A 170 5.55 5.18 -20.18
CA GLY A 170 4.19 4.64 -20.34
C GLY A 170 3.66 3.87 -19.13
N LEU A 171 4.48 3.62 -18.10
CA LEU A 171 4.02 2.92 -16.90
C LEU A 171 3.13 3.81 -16.02
N TYR A 172 2.01 3.27 -15.55
CA TYR A 172 1.10 3.98 -14.65
C TYR A 172 1.73 4.14 -13.26
N ALA A 173 1.54 5.32 -12.66
CA ALA A 173 2.05 5.57 -11.33
C ALA A 173 1.17 4.88 -10.27
N TYR A 174 1.82 4.42 -9.19
CA TYR A 174 1.17 3.82 -8.03
C TYR A 174 -0.05 4.61 -7.54
N GLN A 175 0.06 5.95 -7.46
CA GLN A 175 -1.02 6.81 -6.96
C GLN A 175 -2.33 6.67 -7.75
N LEU A 176 -2.24 6.51 -9.07
CA LEU A 176 -3.42 6.32 -9.92
C LEU A 176 -3.98 4.91 -9.77
N ALA A 177 -3.13 3.91 -9.96
CA ALA A 177 -3.55 2.51 -9.98
C ALA A 177 -4.18 2.07 -8.65
N VAL A 178 -3.56 2.43 -7.52
CA VAL A 178 -4.05 2.02 -6.20
C VAL A 178 -5.43 2.60 -5.89
N VAL A 179 -5.68 3.87 -6.25
CA VAL A 179 -6.98 4.53 -6.02
C VAL A 179 -8.07 3.87 -6.85
N LEU A 180 -7.78 3.60 -8.12
CA LEU A 180 -8.74 2.99 -9.03
C LEU A 180 -9.07 1.55 -8.66
N ASP A 181 -8.07 0.76 -8.26
CA ASP A 181 -8.28 -0.62 -7.88
C ASP A 181 -8.92 -0.77 -6.50
N ASP A 182 -8.53 0.06 -5.52
CA ASP A 182 -9.18 0.05 -4.21
C ASP A 182 -10.67 0.42 -4.36
N ALA A 183 -11.00 1.41 -5.19
CA ALA A 183 -12.40 1.74 -5.47
C ALA A 183 -13.14 0.63 -6.22
N TRP A 184 -12.51 0.02 -7.24
CA TRP A 184 -13.10 -1.08 -8.02
C TRP A 184 -13.33 -2.35 -7.18
N GLN A 185 -12.42 -2.70 -6.28
CA GLN A 185 -12.60 -3.83 -5.35
C GLN A 185 -13.51 -3.49 -4.16
N GLY A 186 -13.95 -2.23 -4.03
CA GLY A 186 -14.78 -1.75 -2.94
C GLY A 186 -14.08 -1.77 -1.59
N ILE A 187 -12.76 -1.55 -1.56
CA ILE A 187 -11.97 -1.49 -0.34
C ILE A 187 -12.51 -0.36 0.56
N THR A 188 -12.79 -0.70 1.81
CA THR A 188 -13.31 0.22 2.83
C THR A 188 -12.23 0.64 3.82
N ASP A 189 -11.20 -0.19 3.99
CA ASP A 189 -10.17 -0.03 5.01
C ASP A 189 -8.80 -0.42 4.45
N ILE A 190 -7.86 0.53 4.52
CA ILE A 190 -6.48 0.36 4.06
C ILE A 190 -5.57 0.29 5.26
N VAL A 191 -5.03 -0.90 5.50
CA VAL A 191 -4.00 -1.18 6.51
C VAL A 191 -2.69 -1.44 5.77
N ARG A 192 -1.70 -0.55 5.93
CA ARG A 192 -0.41 -0.62 5.20
C ARG A 192 0.75 -0.01 6.00
N GLY A 193 1.98 -0.07 5.48
CA GLY A 193 3.16 0.51 6.13
C GLY A 193 3.16 2.04 6.13
N ALA A 194 3.76 2.64 7.16
CA ALA A 194 3.89 4.09 7.33
C ALA A 194 4.79 4.77 6.29
N ASP A 195 5.48 4.02 5.44
CA ASP A 195 6.18 4.56 4.27
C ASP A 195 5.24 5.15 3.23
N LEU A 196 3.95 4.83 3.30
CA LEU A 196 2.91 5.34 2.43
C LEU A 196 1.99 6.36 3.11
N LEU A 197 2.31 6.77 4.34
CA LEU A 197 1.50 7.74 5.11
C LEU A 197 1.34 9.06 4.33
N ASP A 198 2.45 9.58 3.80
CA ASP A 198 2.53 10.81 3.00
C ASP A 198 1.89 10.69 1.60
N SER A 199 1.51 9.48 1.19
CA SER A 199 0.82 9.22 -0.07
C SER A 199 -0.70 9.37 0.09
N THR A 200 -1.20 9.24 1.30
CA THR A 200 -2.64 9.26 1.59
C THR A 200 -3.31 10.56 1.17
N PRO A 201 -2.78 11.77 1.47
CA PRO A 201 -3.43 13.02 1.04
C PRO A 201 -3.55 13.16 -0.49
N ARG A 202 -2.54 12.71 -1.25
CA ARG A 202 -2.60 12.65 -2.73
C ARG A 202 -3.70 11.72 -3.21
N GLN A 203 -3.87 10.57 -2.54
CA GLN A 203 -4.88 9.57 -2.88
C GLN A 203 -6.29 10.06 -2.53
N LEU A 204 -6.46 10.75 -1.39
CA LEU A 204 -7.72 11.38 -1.00
C LEU A 204 -8.15 12.44 -2.01
N TYR A 205 -7.22 13.29 -2.47
CA TYR A 205 -7.50 14.25 -3.54
C TYR A 205 -7.93 13.55 -4.83
N LEU A 206 -7.20 12.51 -5.25
CA LEU A 206 -7.58 11.78 -6.46
C LEU A 206 -8.94 11.07 -6.32
N GLN A 207 -9.26 10.54 -5.14
CA GLN A 207 -10.57 9.96 -4.84
C GLN A 207 -11.68 11.02 -4.91
N GLU A 208 -11.47 12.19 -4.30
CA GLU A 208 -12.42 13.31 -4.35
C GLU A 208 -12.64 13.78 -5.80
N LEU A 209 -11.55 13.98 -6.55
CA LEU A 209 -11.58 14.42 -7.95
C LEU A 209 -12.37 13.47 -8.84
N LEU A 210 -12.31 12.16 -8.55
CA LEU A 210 -13.00 11.11 -9.29
C LEU A 210 -14.37 10.75 -8.71
N GLY A 211 -14.83 11.43 -7.65
CA GLY A 211 -16.10 11.12 -6.97
C GLY A 211 -16.14 9.74 -6.30
N LEU A 212 -14.97 9.20 -5.92
CA LEU A 212 -14.81 7.89 -5.30
C LEU A 212 -14.99 7.98 -3.78
N LYS A 213 -15.42 6.86 -3.18
CA LYS A 213 -15.48 6.74 -1.72
C LYS A 213 -14.08 6.73 -1.12
N GLN A 214 -13.91 7.43 -0.01
CA GLN A 214 -12.66 7.46 0.73
C GLN A 214 -12.67 6.35 1.80
N PRO A 215 -11.67 5.45 1.81
CA PRO A 215 -11.57 4.40 2.82
C PRO A 215 -11.02 4.96 4.14
N ARG A 216 -11.10 4.15 5.20
CA ARG A 216 -10.42 4.42 6.48
C ARG A 216 -8.98 3.94 6.38
N TYR A 217 -8.06 4.64 7.05
CA TYR A 217 -6.63 4.36 6.96
C TYR A 217 -6.03 3.96 8.31
N LEU A 218 -5.09 3.01 8.25
CA LEU A 218 -4.23 2.62 9.36
C LEU A 218 -2.81 2.41 8.81
N HIS A 219 -1.84 3.13 9.38
CA HIS A 219 -0.45 3.01 8.98
C HIS A 219 0.41 2.38 10.09
N LEU A 220 1.04 1.25 9.74
CA LEU A 220 1.86 0.43 10.62
C LEU A 220 3.30 0.96 10.69
N PRO A 221 3.97 0.90 11.85
CA PRO A 221 5.40 1.15 11.94
C PRO A 221 6.18 0.29 10.95
N LEU A 222 7.17 0.88 10.28
CA LEU A 222 8.08 0.14 9.43
C LEU A 222 9.12 -0.58 10.28
N ILE A 223 9.29 -1.88 10.06
CA ILE A 223 10.35 -2.62 10.75
C ILE A 223 11.70 -2.22 10.15
N THR A 224 12.61 -1.73 10.99
CA THR A 224 13.94 -1.25 10.58
C THR A 224 15.05 -2.10 11.19
N GLN A 225 16.15 -2.26 10.45
CA GLN A 225 17.37 -2.89 10.96
C GLN A 225 18.05 -2.00 12.01
N GLN A 226 19.06 -2.54 12.71
CA GLN A 226 19.81 -1.80 13.74
C GLN A 226 20.54 -0.55 13.21
N ASP A 227 20.85 -0.52 11.92
CA ASP A 227 21.48 0.63 11.23
C ASP A 227 20.47 1.70 10.77
N GLY A 228 19.18 1.52 11.08
CA GLY A 228 18.09 2.43 10.70
C GLY A 228 17.55 2.21 9.28
N ASN A 229 18.13 1.29 8.50
CA ASN A 229 17.62 0.98 7.17
C ASN A 229 16.32 0.17 7.24
N LYS A 230 15.40 0.39 6.29
CA LYS A 230 14.16 -0.40 6.17
C LYS A 230 14.50 -1.86 5.87
N LEU A 231 13.90 -2.81 6.60
CA LEU A 231 13.84 -4.21 6.16
C LEU A 231 12.99 -4.26 4.90
N GLY A 232 13.59 -4.42 3.72
CA GLY A 232 12.82 -4.65 2.49
C GLY A 232 13.36 -4.07 1.19
N LYS A 233 14.52 -3.39 1.15
CA LYS A 233 15.08 -2.91 -0.13
C LYS A 233 16.56 -3.22 -0.37
N SER A 234 17.22 -3.87 0.57
CA SER A 234 18.53 -4.47 0.34
C SER A 234 18.34 -5.99 0.27
N TYR A 235 19.17 -6.65 -0.54
CA TYR A 235 19.36 -8.11 -0.71
C TYR A 235 19.57 -8.92 0.60
N ARG A 236 19.26 -8.36 1.78
CA ARG A 236 19.65 -8.84 3.11
C ARG A 236 18.49 -9.15 4.04
N SER A 237 17.23 -8.99 3.62
CA SER A 237 16.10 -9.52 4.40
C SER A 237 15.83 -10.94 3.94
N PRO A 238 15.99 -11.96 4.78
CA PRO A 238 15.78 -13.34 4.37
C PRO A 238 14.32 -13.54 3.95
N PRO A 239 14.06 -14.38 2.94
CA PRO A 239 12.71 -14.76 2.56
C PRO A 239 11.99 -15.43 3.75
N LEU A 240 10.66 -15.38 3.74
CA LEU A 240 9.84 -16.11 4.69
C LEU A 240 9.91 -17.62 4.41
N GLU A 241 10.58 -18.36 5.28
CA GLU A 241 10.62 -19.82 5.23
C GLU A 241 9.36 -20.42 5.87
N ALA A 242 8.85 -21.52 5.29
CA ALA A 242 7.59 -22.13 5.73
C ALA A 242 7.68 -22.78 7.12
N ASP A 243 8.84 -23.35 7.47
CA ASP A 243 9.11 -23.95 8.78
C ASP A 243 9.22 -22.90 9.91
N GLN A 244 9.40 -21.62 9.55
CA GLN A 244 9.46 -20.49 10.47
C GLN A 244 8.09 -19.79 10.67
N ALA A 245 7.00 -20.31 10.11
CA ALA A 245 5.70 -19.62 10.11
C ALA A 245 5.20 -19.27 11.52
N THR A 246 5.12 -20.24 12.42
CA THR A 246 4.69 -20.03 13.82
C THR A 246 5.55 -19.01 14.57
N PRO A 247 6.89 -19.17 14.67
CA PRO A 247 7.71 -18.21 15.41
C PRO A 247 7.69 -16.80 14.79
N LEU A 248 7.65 -16.67 13.46
CA LEU A 248 7.57 -15.35 12.82
C LEU A 248 6.19 -14.69 12.95
N LEU A 249 5.09 -15.45 12.97
CA LEU A 249 3.77 -14.92 13.27
C LEU A 249 3.65 -14.41 14.72
N LEU A 250 4.15 -15.17 15.69
CA LEU A 250 4.22 -14.73 17.09
C LEU A 250 5.05 -13.45 17.23
N ARG A 251 6.18 -13.37 16.53
CA ARG A 251 7.02 -12.17 16.50
C ARG A 251 6.30 -10.98 15.85
N ALA A 252 5.59 -11.20 14.75
CA ALA A 252 4.81 -10.16 14.07
C ALA A 252 3.64 -9.67 14.94
N LEU A 253 2.96 -10.56 15.68
CA LEU A 253 1.94 -10.20 16.68
C LEU A 253 2.54 -9.27 17.75
N ARG A 254 3.71 -9.59 18.30
CA ARG A 254 4.41 -8.74 19.27
C ARG A 254 4.80 -7.39 18.67
N ALA A 255 5.27 -7.35 17.43
CA ALA A 255 5.57 -6.11 16.72
C ALA A 255 4.34 -5.20 16.57
N LEU A 256 3.15 -5.80 16.46
CA LEU A 256 1.86 -5.12 16.42
C LEU A 256 1.31 -4.79 17.83
N GLY A 257 2.12 -4.96 18.88
CA GLY A 257 1.72 -4.73 20.27
C GLY A 257 0.74 -5.76 20.83
N GLN A 258 0.53 -6.87 20.12
CA GLN A 258 -0.29 -7.97 20.60
C GLN A 258 0.55 -8.87 21.51
N HIS A 259 -0.02 -9.36 22.61
CA HIS A 259 0.69 -10.18 23.59
C HIS A 259 0.14 -11.62 23.62
N PRO A 260 0.51 -12.47 22.64
CA PRO A 260 0.15 -13.88 22.68
C PRO A 260 0.80 -14.57 23.87
N GLY A 261 0.05 -15.40 24.58
CA GLY A 261 0.55 -16.19 25.70
C GLY A 261 1.53 -17.29 25.26
N THR A 262 2.27 -17.85 26.21
CA THR A 262 3.29 -18.88 25.96
C THR A 262 2.71 -20.20 25.46
N GLU A 263 1.43 -20.46 25.76
CA GLU A 263 0.68 -21.63 25.29
C GLU A 263 0.59 -21.71 23.76
N LEU A 264 0.73 -20.57 23.07
CA LEU A 264 0.68 -20.48 21.61
C LEU A 264 2.04 -20.78 20.94
N ALA A 265 3.09 -21.06 21.70
CA ALA A 265 4.43 -21.32 21.16
C ALA A 265 4.48 -22.51 20.18
N HIS A 266 3.55 -23.45 20.32
CA HIS A 266 3.43 -24.65 19.47
C HIS A 266 2.15 -24.66 18.63
N ALA A 267 1.42 -23.55 18.59
CA ALA A 267 0.22 -23.43 17.77
C ALA A 267 0.59 -23.44 16.28
N SER A 268 -0.30 -24.02 15.48
CA SER A 268 -0.24 -23.91 14.02
C SER A 268 -0.44 -22.46 13.58
N PRO A 269 0.03 -22.07 12.37
CA PRO A 269 -0.21 -20.75 11.82
C PRO A 269 -1.70 -20.36 11.80
N ARG A 270 -2.59 -21.30 11.48
CA ARG A 270 -4.05 -21.08 11.48
C ARG A 270 -4.60 -20.77 12.86
N GLU A 271 -4.15 -21.48 13.90
CA GLU A 271 -4.54 -21.21 15.29
C GLU A 271 -4.05 -19.84 15.76
N LEU A 272 -2.84 -19.42 15.36
CA LEU A 272 -2.33 -18.08 15.65
C LEU A 272 -3.14 -16.98 14.97
N LEU A 273 -3.52 -17.17 13.69
CA LEU A 273 -4.35 -16.22 12.97
C LEU A 273 -5.77 -16.13 13.56
N ALA A 274 -6.34 -17.26 13.98
CA ALA A 274 -7.63 -17.30 14.65
C ALA A 274 -7.58 -16.58 16.01
N TRP A 275 -6.56 -16.88 16.83
CA TRP A 275 -6.33 -16.20 18.09
C TRP A 275 -6.13 -14.70 17.88
N GLY A 276 -5.27 -14.32 16.94
CA GLY A 276 -4.98 -12.93 16.62
C GLY A 276 -6.21 -12.17 16.16
N SER A 277 -7.11 -12.81 15.41
CA SER A 277 -8.33 -12.18 14.92
C SER A 277 -9.32 -11.94 16.06
N ALA A 278 -9.43 -12.89 16.99
CA ALA A 278 -10.28 -12.78 18.17
C ALA A 278 -9.79 -11.76 19.21
N HIS A 279 -8.48 -11.50 19.26
CA HIS A 279 -7.83 -10.62 20.24
C HIS A 279 -7.27 -9.33 19.63
N TRP A 280 -7.57 -9.06 18.36
CA TRP A 280 -7.05 -7.92 17.63
C TRP A 280 -7.44 -6.60 18.30
N ASP A 281 -6.43 -5.78 18.59
CA ASP A 281 -6.63 -4.42 19.07
C ASP A 281 -5.62 -3.49 18.39
N ALA A 282 -6.10 -2.73 17.41
CA ALA A 282 -5.30 -1.76 16.67
C ALA A 282 -4.73 -0.64 17.58
N ALA A 283 -5.35 -0.35 18.73
CA ALA A 283 -4.86 0.69 19.64
C ALA A 283 -3.55 0.29 20.35
N LYS A 284 -3.20 -0.99 20.37
CA LYS A 284 -1.93 -1.50 20.91
C LYS A 284 -0.76 -1.35 19.95
N ILE A 285 -1.01 -1.09 18.68
CA ILE A 285 0.05 -0.90 17.69
C ILE A 285 0.87 0.33 18.10
N PRO A 286 2.22 0.24 18.15
CA PRO A 286 3.06 1.37 18.51
C PRO A 286 2.80 2.60 17.63
N ARG A 287 2.59 3.76 18.26
CA ARG A 287 2.37 5.04 17.56
C ARG A 287 3.70 5.68 17.14
N THR A 288 4.40 5.00 16.25
CA THR A 288 5.68 5.42 15.67
C THR A 288 5.69 5.08 14.18
N LEU A 289 6.48 5.81 13.39
CA LEU A 289 6.65 5.54 11.97
C LEU A 289 7.60 4.36 11.72
N THR A 290 8.50 4.07 12.66
CA THR A 290 9.50 3.01 12.55
C THR A 290 9.61 2.24 13.87
N LEU A 291 9.86 0.94 13.76
CA LEU A 291 10.07 0.05 14.89
C LEU A 291 11.36 -0.76 14.66
N PRO A 292 12.41 -0.52 15.45
CA PRO A 292 13.66 -1.26 15.34
C PRO A 292 13.46 -2.75 15.62
N GLU A 293 13.99 -3.59 14.75
CA GLU A 293 13.89 -5.05 14.85
C GLU A 293 14.46 -5.59 16.18
N ALA A 294 15.48 -4.92 16.72
CA ALA A 294 16.08 -5.28 18.01
C ALA A 294 15.12 -5.14 19.20
N GLN A 295 14.04 -4.37 19.08
CA GLN A 295 13.02 -4.22 20.11
C GLN A 295 11.96 -5.33 20.06
N LEU A 296 12.04 -6.24 19.08
CA LEU A 296 11.07 -7.32 18.82
C LEU A 296 11.52 -8.69 19.35
N GLN A 297 12.54 -8.72 20.21
CA GLN A 297 13.05 -9.96 20.84
C GLN A 297 12.14 -10.38 22.00
#